data_AF-A0A2Z2H7N4-F1
#
_entry.id   AF-A0A2Z2H7N4-F1
#
_cell.length_a   1.000
_cell.length_b   1.000
_cell.length_c   1.000
_cell.angle_alpha   90.00
_cell.angle_beta   90.00
_cell.angle_gamma   90.00
#
_symmetry.space_group_name_H-M   'P 1'
#
loop_
_entity.id
_entity.type
_entity.pdbx_description
1 polymer ?
#
loop_
_entity_poly.entity_id
_entity_poly.type
_entity_poly.pdbx_seq_one_letter_code
_entity_poly.pdbx_strand_id
1 'polypeptide(L)'
;MKSVVTTVVTAADAAGRFPSQNDLEAVQGNIQRAAARLEAAGWLLVLTLSPRKLATPASTSTPTSSSPVRLVRTRPRWTSATAIWATT
;
A
#
# COMPACT_ATOMS: atom_id res chain seq x y z
N MET A 1 18.57 11.93 8.58
CA MET A 1 17.53 11.22 7.81
C MET A 1 16.42 10.76 8.75
N LYS A 2 15.14 10.87 8.36
CA LYS A 2 14.00 10.51 9.22
C LYS A 2 13.57 9.05 9.00
N SER A 3 13.60 8.25 10.05
CA SER A 3 13.08 6.88 10.12
C SER A 3 12.41 6.65 11.47
N VAL A 4 11.72 5.53 11.68
CA VAL A 4 11.07 5.23 12.98
C VAL A 4 12.11 5.17 14.10
N VAL A 5 13.22 4.46 13.87
CA VAL A 5 14.32 4.32 14.85
C VAL A 5 14.97 5.66 15.15
N THR A 6 15.30 6.49 14.14
CA THR A 6 15.91 7.80 14.41
C THR A 6 14.95 8.77 15.08
N THR A 7 13.65 8.69 14.79
CA THR A 7 12.62 9.50 15.47
C THR A 7 12.49 9.10 16.95
N VAL A 8 12.50 7.80 17.25
CA VAL A 8 12.48 7.29 18.63
C VAL A 8 13.72 7.74 19.41
N VAL A 9 14.92 7.56 18.85
CA VAL A 9 16.17 7.97 19.53
C VAL A 9 16.18 9.47 19.79
N THR A 10 15.82 10.30 18.81
CA THR A 10 15.77 11.76 18.99
C THR A 10 14.69 12.22 19.98
N ALA A 11 13.56 11.50 20.08
CA ALA A 11 12.52 11.82 21.05
C ALA A 11 12.89 11.43 22.49
N ALA A 12 13.57 10.30 22.68
CA ALA A 12 14.06 9.86 23.98
C ALA A 12 15.20 10.75 24.49
N ASP A 13 16.15 11.08 23.61
CA ASP A 13 17.27 12.01 23.83
C ASP A 13 16.78 13.41 24.22
N ALA A 14 15.87 14.01 23.44
CA ALA A 14 15.28 15.32 23.76
C ALA A 14 14.46 15.33 25.06
N ALA A 15 13.99 14.17 25.53
CA ALA A 15 13.29 14.01 26.81
C ALA A 15 14.23 13.59 27.97
N GLY A 16 15.55 13.51 27.74
CA GLY A 16 16.55 13.19 28.76
C GLY A 16 16.38 11.80 29.39
N ARG A 17 15.78 10.85 28.66
CA ARG A 17 15.37 9.54 29.19
C ARG A 17 15.79 8.40 28.27
N PHE A 18 15.95 7.20 28.83
CA PHE A 18 16.11 5.99 28.03
C PHE A 18 14.83 5.65 27.23
N PRO A 19 14.94 4.95 26.09
CA PRO A 19 13.79 4.45 25.35
C PRO A 19 12.85 3.63 26.24
N SER A 20 11.57 3.93 26.18
CA SER A 20 10.51 3.27 26.94
C SER A 20 9.91 2.08 26.18
N GLN A 21 9.07 1.28 26.85
CA GLN A 21 8.34 0.17 26.23
C GLN A 21 7.54 0.62 24.98
N ASN A 22 6.87 1.77 25.04
CA ASN A 22 6.14 2.36 23.91
C ASN A 22 7.06 2.67 22.71
N ASP A 23 8.29 3.09 22.98
CA ASP A 23 9.29 3.36 21.93
C ASP A 23 9.75 2.06 21.25
N LEU A 24 9.89 0.98 22.01
CA LEU A 24 10.20 -0.36 21.49
C LEU A 24 9.04 -0.95 20.67
N GLU A 25 7.80 -0.76 21.10
CA GLU A 25 6.60 -1.18 20.36
C GLU A 25 6.47 -0.48 19.01
N ALA A 26 6.77 0.83 18.95
CA ALA A 26 6.81 1.59 17.70
C ALA A 26 7.88 1.05 16.72
N VAL A 27 9.06 0.68 17.22
CA VAL A 27 10.12 0.03 16.42
C VAL A 27 9.69 -1.37 15.97
N GLN A 28 9.06 -2.16 16.85
CA GLN A 28 8.58 -3.52 16.55
C GLN A 28 7.55 -3.51 15.42
N GLY A 29 6.58 -2.59 15.45
CA GLY A 29 5.62 -2.40 14.36
C GLY A 29 6.27 -1.98 13.03
N ASN A 30 7.43 -1.31 13.06
CA ASN A 30 8.21 -1.03 11.85
C ASN A 30 8.93 -2.29 11.32
N ILE A 31 9.45 -3.16 12.20
CA ILE A 31 10.09 -4.44 11.83
C ILE A 31 9.07 -5.38 11.17
N GLN A 32 7.87 -5.53 11.74
CA GLN A 32 6.79 -6.36 11.18
C GLN A 32 6.44 -5.97 9.72
N ARG A 33 6.55 -4.68 9.38
CA ARG A 33 6.29 -4.17 8.02
C ARG A 33 7.54 -4.14 7.13
N ALA A 34 8.72 -4.45 7.65
CA ALA A 34 9.98 -4.33 6.90
C ALA A 34 10.03 -5.28 5.70
N ALA A 35 9.61 -6.55 5.87
CA ALA A 35 9.59 -7.53 4.79
C ALA A 35 8.78 -7.05 3.57
N ALA A 36 7.52 -6.62 3.78
CA ALA A 36 6.68 -6.10 2.70
C ALA A 36 7.26 -4.87 2.00
N ARG A 37 7.99 -4.01 2.74
CA ARG A 37 8.66 -2.82 2.18
C ARG A 37 9.90 -3.19 1.37
N LEU A 38 10.65 -4.21 1.80
CA LEU A 38 11.82 -4.72 1.09
C LEU A 38 11.40 -5.46 -0.19
N GLU A 39 10.36 -6.27 -0.13
CA GLU A 39 9.74 -6.90 -1.32
C GLU A 39 9.32 -5.84 -2.33
N ALA A 40 8.51 -4.86 -1.92
CA ALA A 40 8.06 -3.78 -2.80
C ALA A 40 9.22 -2.96 -3.40
N ALA A 41 10.28 -2.71 -2.62
CA ALA A 41 11.50 -2.05 -3.10
C ALA A 41 12.28 -2.93 -4.10
N GLY A 42 12.32 -4.25 -3.89
CA GLY A 42 12.90 -5.21 -4.83
C GLY A 42 12.18 -5.22 -6.17
N TRP A 43 10.84 -5.31 -6.16
CA TRP A 43 10.04 -5.20 -7.38
C TRP A 43 10.23 -3.86 -8.09
N LEU A 44 10.26 -2.74 -7.36
CA LEU A 44 10.54 -1.42 -7.91
C LEU A 44 11.93 -1.35 -8.58
N LEU A 45 12.95 -1.92 -7.94
CA LEU A 45 14.32 -1.96 -8.44
C LEU A 45 14.44 -2.82 -9.71
N VAL A 46 13.77 -3.98 -9.76
CA VAL A 46 13.70 -4.82 -10.96
C VAL A 46 13.00 -4.08 -12.11
N LEU A 47 11.86 -3.45 -11.84
CA LEU A 47 11.10 -2.69 -12.85
C LEU A 47 11.86 -1.48 -13.41
N THR A 48 12.69 -0.83 -12.59
CA THR A 48 13.51 0.33 -13.01
C THR A 48 14.78 -0.07 -13.77
N LEU A 49 15.40 -1.22 -13.44
CA LEU A 49 16.61 -1.71 -14.11
C LEU A 49 16.32 -2.54 -15.37
N SER A 50 15.09 -3.02 -15.58
CA SER A 50 14.71 -3.79 -16.77
C SER A 50 13.29 -3.48 -17.25
N PRO A 51 13.06 -2.32 -17.89
CA PRO A 51 11.77 -1.96 -18.48
C PRO A 51 11.39 -2.83 -19.70
N ARG A 52 12.29 -3.70 -20.19
CA ARG A 52 12.01 -4.64 -21.28
C ARG A 52 11.13 -5.80 -20.80
N LYS A 53 9.80 -5.56 -20.80
CA LYS A 53 8.77 -6.36 -21.49
C LYS A 53 7.32 -6.00 -21.03
N LEU A 54 7.00 -4.72 -20.81
CA LEU A 54 5.60 -4.27 -20.84
C LEU A 54 5.14 -4.05 -22.29
N ALA A 55 5.04 -5.15 -23.04
CA ALA A 55 4.28 -5.21 -24.28
C ALA A 55 2.96 -5.95 -24.00
N THR A 56 1.89 -5.17 -23.88
CA THR A 56 0.50 -5.55 -24.18
C THR A 56 -0.10 -6.76 -23.44
N PRO A 57 -1.01 -6.56 -22.45
CA PRO A 57 -2.03 -7.56 -22.12
C PRO A 57 -3.12 -7.54 -23.21
N ALA A 58 -2.81 -8.09 -24.39
CA ALA A 58 -3.80 -8.31 -25.43
C ALA A 58 -4.56 -9.62 -25.16
N SER A 59 -5.85 -9.45 -24.85
CA SER A 59 -6.93 -10.38 -25.21
C SER A 59 -7.10 -11.69 -24.44
N THR A 60 -8.28 -11.77 -23.82
CA THR A 60 -9.21 -12.91 -23.95
C THR A 60 -8.84 -14.21 -23.25
N SER A 61 -9.29 -14.35 -22.00
CA SER A 61 -9.83 -15.63 -21.52
C SER A 61 -11.31 -15.73 -21.93
N THR A 62 -11.62 -16.62 -22.87
CA THR A 62 -12.99 -17.01 -23.22
C THR A 62 -13.51 -17.98 -22.16
N PRO A 63 -14.54 -17.66 -21.36
CA PRO A 63 -15.17 -18.67 -20.52
C PRO A 63 -16.11 -19.52 -21.40
N THR A 64 -15.66 -20.71 -21.78
CA THR A 64 -16.54 -21.75 -22.34
C THR A 64 -17.44 -22.28 -21.23
N SER A 65 -18.47 -21.52 -20.88
CA SER A 65 -19.54 -21.94 -19.96
C SER A 65 -20.84 -22.10 -20.74
N SER A 66 -21.23 -23.36 -20.93
CA SER A 66 -22.45 -23.75 -21.62
C SER A 66 -23.69 -23.53 -20.74
N SER A 67 -24.23 -22.30 -20.74
CA SER A 67 -25.61 -22.00 -20.30
C SER A 67 -26.07 -20.61 -20.75
N PRO A 68 -27.22 -20.47 -21.45
CA PRO A 68 -27.66 -19.18 -21.97
C PRO A 68 -28.55 -18.42 -20.96
N VAL A 69 -27.97 -17.51 -20.17
CA VAL A 69 -28.74 -16.59 -19.31
C VAL A 69 -28.34 -15.12 -19.51
N ARG A 70 -29.21 -14.40 -20.23
CA ARG A 70 -29.44 -12.93 -20.25
C ARG A 70 -28.27 -12.00 -19.86
N LEU A 71 -27.64 -11.42 -20.88
CA LEU A 71 -26.68 -10.33 -20.75
C LEU A 71 -27.35 -8.97 -20.44
N VAL A 72 -27.45 -8.59 -19.15
CA VAL A 72 -27.90 -7.25 -18.74
C VAL A 72 -26.71 -6.32 -18.58
N ARG A 73 -26.57 -5.33 -19.47
CA ARG A 73 -25.53 -4.29 -19.39
C ARG A 73 -25.84 -3.29 -18.26
N THR A 74 -25.11 -3.36 -17.14
CA THR A 74 -25.02 -2.26 -16.17
C THR A 74 -23.77 -1.43 -16.43
N ARG A 75 -23.92 -0.10 -16.48
CA ARG A 75 -22.78 0.84 -16.62
C ARG A 75 -22.22 1.16 -15.23
N PRO A 76 -20.89 1.22 -15.01
CA PRO A 76 -20.32 1.71 -13.76
C PRO A 76 -20.57 3.22 -13.64
N ARG A 77 -21.50 3.62 -12.76
CA ARG A 77 -21.75 5.03 -12.44
C ARG A 77 -20.73 5.47 -11.39
N TRP A 78 -19.71 6.20 -11.81
CA TRP A 78 -18.75 6.83 -10.91
C TRP A 78 -19.48 7.94 -10.12
N THR A 79 -19.64 7.79 -8.81
CA THR A 79 -20.22 8.80 -7.92
C THR A 79 -19.24 9.17 -6.83
N SER A 80 -18.65 10.36 -6.95
CA SER A 80 -17.80 10.97 -5.94
C SER A 80 -18.59 11.20 -4.64
N ALA A 81 -18.08 10.70 -3.53
CA ALA A 81 -18.63 11.01 -2.21
C ALA A 81 -18.08 12.35 -1.71
N THR A 82 -18.81 13.44 -1.96
CA THR A 82 -18.63 14.72 -1.25
C THR A 82 -19.75 14.85 -0.23
N ALA A 83 -19.41 14.93 1.06
CA ALA A 83 -20.36 15.14 2.15
C ALA A 83 -19.91 16.32 3.03
N ILE A 84 -20.56 17.46 2.76
CA ILE A 84 -20.44 18.78 3.38
C ILE A 84 -21.88 19.16 3.79
N TRP A 85 -22.20 19.77 4.93
CA TRP A 85 -21.36 20.46 5.93
C TRP A 85 -21.62 19.92 7.37
N ALA A 86 -21.20 20.68 8.39
CA ALA A 86 -21.64 20.53 9.79
C ALA A 86 -22.78 21.51 10.11
N THR A 87 -23.59 21.19 11.13
CA THR A 87 -24.39 22.09 12.00
C THR A 87 -24.77 21.25 13.24
N THR A 88 -24.31 21.63 14.44
CA THR A 88 -25.01 22.51 15.41
C THR A 88 -26.07 21.77 16.21
#